data_AF-A0A645JPP4-F1
#
_entry.id   AF-A0A645JPP4-F1
#
_cell.length_a   1.000
_cell.length_b   1.000
_cell.length_c   1.000
_cell.angle_alpha   90.00
_cell.angle_beta   90.00
_cell.angle_gamma   90.00
#
_symmetry.space_group_name_H-M   'P 1'
#
loop_
_entity.id
_entity.type
_entity.pdbx_description
1 polymer ?
#
loop_
_entity_poly.entity_id
_entity_poly.type
_entity_poly.pdbx_seq_one_letter_code
_entity_poly.pdbx_strand_id
1 'polypeptide(L)' 'MSHIEQRVKEVQKLGFTKVYLPKNNLGGWKAPVGIEVIGVATLSETLKKVFQA' A
#
# COMPACT_ATOMS: atom_id res chain seq x y z
N MET A 1 11.23 9.41 -5.19
CA MET A 1 10.24 8.50 -4.57
C MET A 1 10.90 7.73 -3.41
N SER A 2 11.62 8.45 -2.56
CA SER A 2 12.44 7.83 -1.52
C SER A 2 11.58 7.60 -0.29
N HIS A 3 11.67 6.41 0.32
CA HIS A 3 11.08 6.03 1.62
C HIS A 3 9.61 5.54 1.63
N ILE A 4 9.11 4.89 0.58
CA ILE A 4 7.81 4.16 0.66
C ILE A 4 7.83 3.10 1.76
N GLU A 5 8.93 2.36 1.90
CA GLU A 5 9.08 1.38 2.97
C GLU A 5 8.93 2.01 4.37
N GLN A 6 9.57 3.17 4.60
CA GLN A 6 9.46 3.87 5.88
C GLN A 6 8.02 4.33 6.15
N ARG A 7 7.32 4.86 5.12
CA ARG A 7 5.91 5.24 5.25
C ARG A 7 5.04 4.04 5.59
N VAL A 8 5.25 2.90 4.93
CA VAL A 8 4.48 1.68 5.18
C VAL A 8 4.72 1.14 6.59
N LYS A 9 5.97 1.20 7.09
CA LYS A 9 6.30 0.85 8.49
C LYS A 9 5.60 1.74 9.50
N GLU A 10 5.52 3.05 9.26
CA GLU A 10 4.82 3.98 10.15
C GLU A 10 3.30 3.73 10.15
N VAL A 11 2.73 3.49 8.97
CA VAL A 11 1.29 3.18 8.82
C VAL A 11 0.95 1.84 9.48
N GLN A 12 1.84 0.85 9.40
CA GLN A 12 1.70 -0.40 10.15
C GLN A 12 1.70 -0.18 11.67
N LYS A 13 2.62 0.64 12.21
CA LYS A 13 2.67 0.97 13.64
C LYS A 13 1.42 1.69 14.13
N LEU A 14 0.81 2.50 13.27
CA LEU A 14 -0.46 3.18 13.54
C LEU A 14 -1.66 2.21 13.56
N GLY A 15 -1.47 0.93 13.23
CA GLY A 15 -2.51 -0.10 13.30
C GLY A 15 -3.34 -0.23 12.02
N PHE A 16 -2.89 0.37 10.92
CA PHE A 16 -3.56 0.18 9.63
C PHE A 16 -3.25 -1.21 9.07
N THR A 17 -4.28 -1.88 8.57
CA THR A 17 -4.20 -3.24 8.05
C THR A 17 -4.01 -3.29 6.53
N LYS A 18 -4.34 -2.22 5.81
CA LYS A 18 -4.30 -2.16 4.34
C LYS A 18 -3.70 -0.85 3.84
N VAL A 19 -2.86 -0.94 2.81
CA VAL A 19 -2.21 0.21 2.16
C VAL A 19 -2.27 0.04 0.65
N TYR A 20 -2.72 1.07 -0.06
CA TYR A 20 -2.76 1.11 -1.51
C TYR A 20 -1.58 1.92 -2.05
N LEU A 21 -0.80 1.32 -2.97
CA LEU A 21 0.38 1.94 -3.56
C LEU A 21 0.39 1.79 -5.08
N PRO A 22 1.01 2.72 -5.83
CA PRO A 22 1.17 2.55 -7.26
C PRO A 22 2.01 1.30 -7.57
N LYS A 23 1.62 0.49 -8.56
CA LYS A 23 2.36 -0.73 -8.94
C LYS A 23 3.86 -0.48 -9.22
N ASN A 24 4.20 0.67 -9.79
CA ASN A 24 5.59 1.06 -10.04
C ASN A 24 6.44 1.23 -8.76
N ASN A 25 5.82 1.40 -7.60
CA ASN A 25 6.49 1.57 -6.31
C ASN A 25 6.56 0.29 -5.47
N LEU A 26 6.05 -0.84 -5.98
CA LEU A 26 6.11 -2.13 -5.29
C LEU A 26 7.41 -2.91 -5.55
N GLY A 27 8.23 -2.46 -6.49
CA GLY A 27 9.48 -3.14 -6.82
C GLY A 27 10.55 -2.92 -5.75
N GLY A 28 11.17 -4.01 -5.28
CA GLY A 28 12.45 -3.95 -4.57
C GLY A 28 12.42 -3.87 -3.04
N TRP A 29 11.27 -4.04 -2.39
CA TRP A 29 11.17 -4.08 -0.92
C TRP A 29 10.12 -5.09 -0.47
N LYS A 30 10.27 -5.64 0.74
CA LYS A 30 9.31 -6.59 1.32
C LYS A 30 8.33 -5.83 2.21
N ALA A 31 7.03 -6.04 1.98
CA ALA A 31 6.00 -5.53 2.86
C ALA A 31 6.19 -6.10 4.28
N PRO A 32 6.07 -5.27 5.33
CA PRO A 32 6.18 -5.75 6.70
C PRO A 32 4.97 -6.62 7.09
N VAL A 33 5.16 -7.52 8.07
CA VAL A 33 4.16 -8.53 8.44
C VAL A 33 2.95 -7.87 9.12
N GLY A 34 1.74 -8.19 8.66
CA GLY A 34 0.49 -7.67 9.23
C GLY A 34 -0.07 -6.43 8.56
N ILE A 35 0.53 -5.95 7.46
CA ILE A 35 -0.07 -4.94 6.59
C ILE A 35 -0.17 -5.46 5.16
N GLU A 36 -1.36 -5.36 4.58
CA GLU A 36 -1.63 -5.78 3.21
C GLU A 36 -1.33 -4.64 2.25
N VAL A 37 -0.32 -4.84 1.41
CA VAL A 37 0.12 -3.84 0.43
C VAL A 37 -0.50 -4.16 -0.93
N ILE A 38 -1.42 -3.31 -1.38
CA ILE A 38 -2.19 -3.51 -2.61
C ILE A 38 -1.67 -2.57 -3.70
N GLY A 39 -1.15 -3.17 -4.77
CA GLY A 39 -0.74 -2.44 -5.98
C GLY A 39 -1.92 -1.98 -6.81
N VAL A 40 -1.96 -0.68 -7.12
CA VAL A 40 -2.94 -0.05 -8.01
C VAL A 40 -2.25 0.64 -9.18
N ALA A 41 -2.87 0.57 -10.37
CA ALA A 41 -2.35 1.26 -11.56
C ALA A 41 -3.06 2.60 -11.81
N THR A 42 -4.35 2.69 -11.48
CA THR A 42 -5.19 3.86 -11.78
C THR A 42 -6.07 4.22 -10.59
N LEU A 43 -6.48 5.50 -10.51
CA LEU A 43 -7.40 5.96 -9.48
C LEU A 43 -8.73 5.19 -9.51
N SER A 44 -9.26 4.91 -10.70
CA SER A 44 -10.50 4.15 -10.86
C SER A 44 -10.40 2.72 -10.29
N GLU A 45 -9.25 2.06 -10.43
CA GLU A 45 -8.99 0.74 -9.83
C GLU A 45 -8.95 0.84 -8.30
N THR A 46 -8.28 1.87 -7.76
CA THR A 46 -8.23 2.12 -6.31
C THR A 46 -9.62 2.33 -5.74
N LEU A 47 -10.44 3.20 -6.37
CA LEU A 47 -11.79 3.50 -5.91
C LEU A 47 -12.67 2.24 -5.91
N LYS A 48 -12.60 1.42 -6.96
CA LYS A 48 -13.33 0.14 -7.00
C LYS A 48 -12.92 -0.78 -5.84
N LYS A 49 -11.61 -0.95 -5.60
CA LYS A 49 -11.12 -1.81 -4.51
C LYS A 49 -11.45 -1.30 -3.10
N VAL A 50 -11.52 0.02 -2.92
CA VAL A 50 -11.83 0.64 -1.62
C VAL A 50 -13.33 0.62 -1.33
N PHE A 51 -14.17 0.87 -2.34
CA PHE A 51 -15.60 1.07 -2.16
C PHE A 51 -16.49 -0.11 -2.57
N GLN A 52 -15.95 -1.16 -3.20
CA GLN A 52 -16.70 -2.41 -3.38
C GLN A 52 -16.66 -3.22 -2.08
N ALA A 53 -17.76 -3.16 -1.34
CA ALA A 53 -18.16 -4.12 -0.32
C ALA A 53 -19.02 -5.23 -0.96
#